data_AF-A0A850NSD8-F1
#
_entry.id   AF-A0A850NSD8-F1
#
_cell.length_a   1.000
_cell.length_b   1.000
_cell.length_c   1.000
_cell.angle_alpha   90.00
_cell.angle_beta   90.00
_cell.angle_gamma   90.00
#
_symmetry.space_group_name_H-M   'P 1'
#
loop_
_entity.id
_entity.type
_entity.pdbx_description
1 polymer ?
#
loop_
_entity_poly.entity_id
_entity_poly.type
_entity_poly.pdbx_seq_one_letter_code
_entity_poly.pdbx_strand_id
1 'polypeptide(L)'
;MMDDVIVIGAGAAGLFCAMTAARRGRRVSVLEAGPKPGAKILISGGGRCNFTNLGTTAANFFSDNPHFAKSALAGFTPRDFLALVEGAGIAWHEKTLGQLFCDGSARQIVDLLVGASTEAGARIETGCAIGEITRTEEGFVLHTDRGTRRAARLVVATGGPSIPKLGASDFAWRLARKFGLRVVPAHPALVPLTITDAAIGAAFGAGSAAELAGVSFETIAGCGRARFREAALITHRGLSGPAILQVSTPWRPGAAITLDLLPGQD
;
A
#
# COMPACT_ATOMS: atom_id res chain seq x y z
N MET A 1 -0.01 -17.83 -28.22
CA MET A 1 -0.47 -16.44 -28.42
C MET A 1 0.34 -15.52 -27.54
N MET A 2 0.65 -14.32 -28.02
CA MET A 2 1.38 -13.29 -27.29
C MET A 2 0.38 -12.26 -26.76
N ASP A 3 0.50 -11.89 -25.50
CA ASP A 3 -0.30 -10.83 -24.90
C ASP A 3 0.26 -9.45 -25.27
N ASP A 4 -0.59 -8.43 -25.31
CA ASP A 4 -0.09 -7.07 -25.53
C ASP A 4 0.53 -6.53 -24.23
N VAL A 5 -0.01 -6.95 -23.09
CA VAL A 5 0.45 -6.58 -21.74
C VAL A 5 0.32 -7.77 -20.80
N ILE A 6 1.40 -8.11 -20.09
CA ILE A 6 1.32 -8.92 -18.86
C ILE A 6 1.51 -8.01 -17.64
N VAL A 7 0.64 -8.16 -16.65
CA VAL A 7 0.74 -7.51 -15.34
C VAL A 7 1.12 -8.57 -14.30
N ILE A 8 2.19 -8.36 -13.56
CA ILE A 8 2.59 -9.26 -12.46
C ILE A 8 2.08 -8.71 -11.13
N GLY A 9 1.21 -9.45 -10.47
CA GLY A 9 0.56 -9.13 -9.21
C GLY A 9 -0.88 -8.63 -9.40
N ALA A 10 -1.84 -9.32 -8.79
CA ALA A 10 -3.26 -8.96 -8.78
C ALA A 10 -3.65 -8.19 -7.51
N GLY A 11 -2.82 -7.21 -7.13
CA GLY A 11 -3.13 -6.23 -6.09
C GLY A 11 -3.88 -5.00 -6.66
N ALA A 12 -4.05 -3.95 -5.85
CA ALA A 12 -4.77 -2.74 -6.25
C ALA A 12 -4.25 -2.13 -7.57
N ALA A 13 -2.94 -1.86 -7.64
CA ALA A 13 -2.31 -1.29 -8.83
C ALA A 13 -2.40 -2.22 -10.06
N GLY A 14 -2.24 -3.54 -9.85
CA GLY A 14 -2.23 -4.51 -10.94
C GLY A 14 -3.61 -4.69 -11.57
N LEU A 15 -4.64 -4.88 -10.75
CA LEU A 15 -6.03 -4.99 -11.22
C LEU A 15 -6.48 -3.69 -11.90
N PHE A 16 -6.20 -2.54 -11.29
CA PHE A 16 -6.56 -1.24 -11.88
C PHE A 16 -5.85 -1.00 -13.23
N CYS A 17 -4.57 -1.36 -13.33
CA CYS A 17 -3.82 -1.31 -14.58
C CYS A 17 -4.42 -2.23 -15.64
N ALA A 18 -4.79 -3.46 -15.26
CA ALA A 18 -5.38 -4.44 -16.16
C ALA A 18 -6.73 -3.97 -16.72
N MET A 19 -7.64 -3.52 -15.84
CA MET A 19 -8.90 -2.88 -16.22
C MET A 19 -8.67 -1.75 -17.23
N THR A 20 -7.75 -0.83 -16.92
CA THR A 20 -7.48 0.34 -17.76
C THR A 20 -6.90 -0.04 -19.13
N ALA A 21 -5.96 -0.98 -19.16
CA ALA A 21 -5.36 -1.44 -20.41
C ALA A 21 -6.35 -2.23 -21.27
N ALA A 22 -7.16 -3.10 -20.66
CA ALA A 22 -8.15 -3.91 -21.36
C ALA A 22 -9.29 -3.05 -21.94
N ARG A 23 -9.76 -2.02 -21.21
CA ARG A 23 -10.71 -0.99 -21.72
C ARG A 23 -10.20 -0.25 -22.96
N ARG A 24 -8.88 -0.23 -23.18
CA ARG A 24 -8.24 0.34 -24.38
C ARG A 24 -8.04 -0.69 -25.50
N GLY A 25 -8.74 -1.83 -25.44
CA GLY A 25 -8.72 -2.89 -26.44
C GLY A 25 -7.45 -3.75 -26.44
N ARG A 26 -6.69 -3.77 -25.34
CA ARG A 26 -5.47 -4.58 -25.24
C ARG A 26 -5.78 -5.98 -24.75
N ARG A 27 -5.06 -6.98 -25.25
CA ARG A 27 -5.03 -8.33 -24.67
C ARG A 27 -4.15 -8.31 -23.43
N VAL A 28 -4.78 -8.47 -22.27
CA VAL A 28 -4.12 -8.35 -20.97
C VAL A 28 -4.23 -9.65 -20.19
N SER A 29 -3.10 -10.11 -19.64
CA SER A 29 -3.08 -11.16 -18.62
C SER A 29 -2.49 -10.62 -17.31
N VAL A 30 -3.13 -10.93 -16.20
CA VAL A 30 -2.66 -10.65 -14.83
C VAL A 30 -2.22 -11.97 -14.22
N LEU A 31 -0.98 -12.04 -13.74
CA LEU A 31 -0.40 -13.23 -13.12
C LEU A 31 -0.20 -12.96 -11.63
N GLU A 32 -0.86 -13.73 -10.78
CA GLU A 32 -0.78 -13.64 -9.32
C GLU A 32 -0.23 -14.94 -8.74
N ALA A 33 0.80 -14.83 -7.88
CA ALA A 33 1.41 -15.98 -7.24
C ALA A 33 0.53 -16.57 -6.15
N GLY A 34 -0.20 -15.72 -5.42
CA GLY A 34 -1.14 -16.10 -4.39
C GLY A 34 -2.39 -16.79 -4.95
N PRO A 35 -3.17 -17.48 -4.08
CA PRO A 35 -4.36 -18.22 -4.49
C PRO A 35 -5.56 -17.32 -4.82
N LYS A 36 -5.53 -16.03 -4.43
CA LYS A 36 -6.63 -15.08 -4.62
C LYS A 36 -6.07 -13.67 -4.89
N PRO A 37 -6.75 -12.86 -5.73
CA PRO A 37 -6.39 -11.46 -5.94
C PRO A 37 -6.70 -10.62 -4.69
N GLY A 38 -6.07 -9.44 -4.61
CA GLY A 38 -6.46 -8.40 -3.65
C GLY A 38 -6.19 -8.72 -2.17
N ALA A 39 -5.32 -9.67 -1.83
CA ALA A 39 -5.09 -10.10 -0.45
C ALA A 39 -4.81 -8.95 0.54
N LYS A 40 -4.01 -7.96 0.15
CA LYS A 40 -3.74 -6.76 0.97
C LYS A 40 -4.92 -5.78 1.06
N ILE A 41 -5.77 -5.71 0.03
CA ILE A 41 -6.98 -4.89 0.07
C ILE A 41 -7.93 -5.44 1.14
N LEU A 42 -8.10 -6.77 1.19
CA LEU A 42 -9.01 -7.45 2.12
C LEU A 42 -8.71 -7.17 3.61
N ILE A 43 -7.45 -6.96 3.97
CA ILE A 43 -7.05 -6.67 5.35
C ILE A 43 -6.86 -5.17 5.64
N SER A 44 -6.98 -4.32 4.62
CA SER A 44 -6.78 -2.88 4.76
C SER A 44 -7.95 -2.22 5.50
N GLY A 45 -7.66 -1.14 6.24
CA GLY A 45 -8.70 -0.39 6.97
C GLY A 45 -9.52 -1.24 7.93
N GLY A 46 -8.93 -2.25 8.58
CA GLY A 46 -9.65 -3.16 9.47
C GLY A 46 -10.66 -4.05 8.75
N GLY A 47 -10.44 -4.35 7.45
CA GLY A 47 -11.36 -5.14 6.64
C GLY A 47 -12.47 -4.34 5.96
N ARG A 48 -12.47 -3.01 6.10
CA ARG A 48 -13.40 -2.07 5.43
C ARG A 48 -12.78 -1.30 4.27
N CYS A 49 -11.47 -1.45 4.05
CA CYS A 49 -10.69 -0.74 3.03
C CYS A 49 -10.78 0.79 3.13
N ASN A 50 -9.73 1.42 3.68
CA ASN A 50 -9.50 2.85 3.49
C ASN A 50 -9.03 3.05 2.04
N PHE A 51 -9.96 3.26 1.11
CA PHE A 51 -9.69 3.10 -0.32
C PHE A 51 -9.10 4.35 -0.96
N THR A 52 -9.29 5.54 -0.38
CA THR A 52 -8.66 6.78 -0.83
C THR A 52 -8.73 7.87 0.25
N ASN A 53 -8.13 9.02 -0.02
CA ASN A 53 -8.25 10.22 0.83
C ASN A 53 -8.53 11.47 -0.02
N LEU A 54 -9.52 12.28 0.38
CA LEU A 54 -9.93 13.49 -0.35
C LEU A 54 -8.85 14.59 -0.41
N GLY A 55 -7.97 14.65 0.60
CA GLY A 55 -6.87 15.60 0.68
C GLY A 55 -5.58 15.12 0.00
N THR A 56 -5.64 14.08 -0.84
CA THR A 56 -4.44 13.50 -1.47
C THR A 56 -3.76 14.49 -2.40
N THR A 57 -2.50 14.80 -2.10
CA THR A 57 -1.59 15.59 -2.93
C THR A 57 -0.21 14.90 -2.98
N ALA A 58 0.68 15.37 -3.87
CA ALA A 58 2.05 14.85 -3.92
C ALA A 58 2.83 15.04 -2.60
N ALA A 59 2.44 16.00 -1.75
CA ALA A 59 3.07 16.24 -0.46
C ALA A 59 2.79 15.12 0.57
N ASN A 60 1.78 14.27 0.32
CA ASN A 60 1.44 13.15 1.20
C ASN A 60 2.28 11.88 0.93
N PHE A 61 3.21 11.92 -0.02
CA PHE A 61 4.04 10.78 -0.41
C PHE A 61 5.53 11.07 -0.19
N PHE A 62 6.23 10.14 0.46
CA PHE A 62 7.67 10.21 0.63
C PHE A 62 8.39 9.70 -0.62
N SER A 63 9.27 10.53 -1.19
CA SER A 63 10.12 10.17 -2.33
C SER A 63 11.36 11.04 -2.36
N ASP A 64 12.49 10.47 -2.78
CA ASP A 64 13.71 11.24 -3.12
C ASP A 64 13.44 12.22 -4.29
N ASN A 65 12.43 11.95 -5.11
CA ASN A 65 11.89 12.88 -6.10
C ASN A 65 10.48 13.36 -5.68
N PRO A 66 10.36 14.52 -5.01
CA PRO A 66 9.08 15.02 -4.51
C PRO A 66 8.07 15.39 -5.62
N HIS A 67 8.49 15.40 -6.88
CA HIS A 67 7.61 15.70 -8.02
C HIS A 67 7.11 14.46 -8.75
N PHE A 68 7.66 13.27 -8.45
CA PHE A 68 7.39 12.04 -9.20
C PHE A 68 5.89 11.70 -9.30
N ALA A 69 5.15 11.81 -8.19
CA ALA A 69 3.74 11.44 -8.14
C ALA A 69 2.79 12.48 -8.75
N LYS A 70 3.24 13.72 -9.00
CA LYS A 70 2.35 14.84 -9.39
C LYS A 70 1.53 14.53 -10.65
N SER A 71 2.18 14.02 -11.69
CA SER A 71 1.53 13.72 -12.97
C SER A 71 0.47 12.63 -12.83
N ALA A 72 0.79 11.53 -12.14
CA ALA A 72 -0.14 10.43 -11.90
C ALA A 72 -1.35 10.88 -11.08
N LEU A 73 -1.14 11.66 -10.01
CA LEU A 73 -2.22 12.16 -9.14
C LEU A 73 -3.12 13.19 -9.84
N ALA A 74 -2.59 13.94 -10.81
CA ALA A 74 -3.39 14.85 -11.63
C ALA A 74 -4.21 14.11 -12.70
N GLY A 75 -3.68 12.99 -13.23
CA GLY A 75 -4.36 12.20 -14.25
C GLY A 75 -5.44 11.24 -13.71
N PHE A 76 -5.40 10.92 -12.41
CA PHE A 76 -6.43 10.11 -11.76
C PHE A 76 -6.50 10.49 -10.27
N THR A 77 -7.60 11.15 -9.90
CA THR A 77 -7.81 11.79 -8.60
C THR A 77 -8.56 10.89 -7.63
N PRO A 78 -8.58 11.21 -6.32
CA PRO A 78 -9.45 10.53 -5.35
C PRO A 78 -10.93 10.53 -5.74
N ARG A 79 -11.40 11.61 -6.39
CA ARG A 79 -12.79 11.74 -6.85
C ARG A 79 -13.10 10.80 -8.01
N ASP A 80 -12.13 10.57 -8.90
CA ASP A 80 -12.29 9.61 -10.00
C ASP A 80 -12.43 8.18 -9.46
N PHE A 81 -11.66 7.80 -8.44
CA PHE A 81 -11.83 6.51 -7.80
C PHE A 81 -13.16 6.41 -7.04
N LEU A 82 -13.56 7.48 -6.35
CA LEU A 82 -14.84 7.53 -5.66
C LEU A 82 -16.01 7.32 -6.62
N ALA A 83 -15.97 7.94 -7.80
CA ALA A 83 -16.98 7.76 -8.84
C ALA A 83 -17.07 6.30 -9.33
N LEU A 84 -15.95 5.56 -9.37
CA LEU A 84 -15.98 4.11 -9.66
C LEU A 84 -16.65 3.32 -8.54
N VAL A 85 -16.42 3.68 -7.27
CA VAL A 85 -17.03 3.04 -6.10
C VAL A 85 -18.54 3.29 -6.08
N GLU A 86 -18.96 4.55 -6.30
CA GLU A 86 -20.37 4.94 -6.38
C GLU A 86 -21.08 4.32 -7.58
N GLY A 87 -20.43 4.30 -8.74
CA GLY A 87 -20.95 3.65 -9.95
C GLY A 87 -21.15 2.14 -9.80
N ALA A 88 -20.42 1.51 -8.87
CA ALA A 88 -20.59 0.10 -8.49
C ALA A 88 -21.63 -0.12 -7.38
N GLY A 89 -22.30 0.95 -6.91
CA GLY A 89 -23.30 0.87 -5.84
C GLY A 89 -22.71 0.53 -4.47
N ILE A 90 -21.43 0.79 -4.24
CA ILE A 90 -20.77 0.50 -2.97
C ILE A 90 -20.95 1.68 -2.01
N ALA A 91 -21.65 1.44 -0.90
CA ALA A 91 -21.84 2.44 0.15
C ALA A 91 -20.52 2.74 0.90
N TRP A 92 -20.32 4.00 1.24
CA TRP A 92 -19.09 4.51 1.84
C TRP A 92 -19.36 5.68 2.79
N HIS A 93 -18.43 5.91 3.71
CA HIS A 93 -18.40 7.10 4.56
C HIS A 93 -16.99 7.67 4.67
N GLU A 94 -16.92 8.97 4.96
CA GLU A 94 -15.70 9.60 5.43
C GLU A 94 -15.55 9.35 6.94
N LYS A 95 -14.34 8.98 7.38
CA LYS A 95 -14.03 8.82 8.81
C LYS A 95 -13.45 10.11 9.40
N THR A 96 -12.13 10.25 9.38
CA THR A 96 -11.44 11.46 9.83
C THR A 96 -10.43 11.87 8.76
N LEU A 97 -10.14 13.17 8.68
CA LEU A 97 -9.09 13.73 7.83
C LEU A 97 -9.22 13.30 6.34
N GLY A 98 -10.44 13.23 5.79
CA GLY A 98 -10.68 12.88 4.40
C GLY A 98 -10.56 11.39 4.05
N GLN A 99 -10.35 10.50 5.02
CA GLN A 99 -10.23 9.05 4.77
C GLN A 99 -11.57 8.42 4.41
N LEU A 100 -11.66 7.76 3.25
CA LEU A 100 -12.89 7.13 2.78
C LEU A 100 -12.84 5.62 2.96
N PHE A 101 -13.87 5.07 3.59
CA PHE A 101 -14.01 3.64 3.88
C PHE A 101 -15.28 3.08 3.28
N CYS A 102 -15.28 1.79 2.92
CA CYS A 102 -16.54 1.09 2.66
C CYS A 102 -17.33 0.97 3.96
N ASP A 103 -18.66 1.08 3.86
CA ASP A 103 -19.56 0.74 4.98
C ASP A 103 -19.53 -0.76 5.26
N GLY A 104 -19.45 -1.55 4.18
CA GLY A 104 -19.34 -3.00 4.20
C GLY A 104 -17.89 -3.50 4.17
N SER A 105 -17.70 -4.65 3.52
CA SER A 105 -16.42 -5.34 3.48
C SER A 105 -15.50 -4.77 2.38
N ALA A 106 -14.19 -4.72 2.65
CA ALA A 106 -13.13 -4.49 1.68
C ALA A 106 -13.20 -5.43 0.46
N ARG A 107 -13.87 -6.58 0.59
CA ARG A 107 -14.18 -7.48 -0.52
C ARG A 107 -14.92 -6.76 -1.65
N GLN A 108 -15.79 -5.80 -1.37
CA GLN A 108 -16.50 -5.04 -2.40
C GLN A 108 -15.54 -4.31 -3.36
N ILE A 109 -14.43 -3.77 -2.85
CA ILE A 109 -13.40 -3.15 -3.69
C ILE A 109 -12.62 -4.18 -4.52
N VAL A 110 -12.33 -5.35 -3.94
CA VAL A 110 -11.68 -6.43 -4.69
C VAL A 110 -12.59 -6.92 -5.82
N ASP A 111 -13.86 -7.16 -5.52
CA ASP A 111 -14.85 -7.65 -6.48
C ASP A 111 -15.10 -6.61 -7.58
N LEU A 112 -15.15 -5.31 -7.24
CA LEU A 112 -15.18 -4.22 -8.21
C LEU A 112 -13.98 -4.28 -9.17
N LEU A 113 -12.76 -4.32 -8.64
CA LEU A 113 -11.55 -4.28 -9.48
C LEU A 113 -11.37 -5.55 -10.32
N VAL A 114 -11.69 -6.72 -9.77
CA VAL A 114 -11.65 -8.00 -10.49
C VAL A 114 -12.73 -7.99 -11.57
N GLY A 115 -13.98 -7.70 -11.21
CA GLY A 115 -15.12 -7.67 -12.12
C GLY A 115 -14.89 -6.71 -13.28
N ALA A 116 -14.50 -5.46 -13.00
CA ALA A 116 -14.22 -4.46 -14.02
C ALA A 116 -13.03 -4.84 -14.92
N SER A 117 -12.03 -5.57 -14.39
CA SER A 117 -10.93 -6.08 -15.20
C SER A 117 -11.40 -7.19 -16.15
N THR A 118 -12.17 -8.15 -15.65
CA THR A 118 -12.66 -9.28 -16.44
C THR A 118 -13.70 -8.86 -17.48
N GLU A 119 -14.59 -7.93 -17.13
CA GLU A 119 -15.59 -7.34 -18.04
C GLU A 119 -14.90 -6.58 -19.19
N ALA A 120 -13.79 -5.90 -18.89
CA ALA A 120 -12.97 -5.24 -19.91
C ALA A 120 -12.17 -6.21 -20.79
N GLY A 121 -12.17 -7.52 -20.48
CA GLY A 121 -11.49 -8.57 -21.25
C GLY A 121 -10.12 -8.99 -20.74
N ALA A 122 -9.69 -8.54 -19.56
CA ALA A 122 -8.45 -9.00 -18.95
C ALA A 122 -8.61 -10.44 -18.41
N ARG A 123 -7.58 -11.28 -18.58
CA ARG A 123 -7.50 -12.61 -17.98
C ARG A 123 -6.72 -12.54 -16.68
N ILE A 124 -7.24 -13.14 -15.61
CA ILE A 124 -6.58 -13.16 -14.30
C ILE A 124 -6.25 -14.61 -13.95
N GLU A 125 -4.98 -14.92 -13.78
CA GLU A 125 -4.46 -16.24 -13.42
C GLU A 125 -3.79 -16.18 -12.04
N THR A 126 -4.41 -16.81 -11.05
CA THR A 126 -3.88 -16.97 -9.68
C THR A 126 -3.12 -18.28 -9.51
N GLY A 127 -2.27 -18.38 -8.48
CA GLY A 127 -1.43 -19.56 -8.27
C GLY A 127 -0.42 -19.78 -9.40
N CYS A 128 0.09 -18.69 -9.98
CA CYS A 128 1.05 -18.69 -11.06
C CYS A 128 2.35 -18.04 -10.57
N ALA A 129 3.34 -18.87 -10.23
CA ALA A 129 4.62 -18.41 -9.76
C ALA A 129 5.50 -17.96 -10.93
N ILE A 130 6.01 -16.74 -10.85
CA ILE A 130 6.90 -16.19 -11.87
C ILE A 130 8.35 -16.61 -11.57
N GLY A 131 8.96 -17.30 -12.52
CA GLY A 131 10.38 -17.64 -12.54
C GLY A 131 11.18 -16.59 -13.31
N GLU A 132 11.92 -17.04 -14.32
CA GLU A 132 12.79 -16.16 -15.09
C GLU A 132 12.01 -15.24 -16.04
N ILE A 133 12.46 -13.98 -16.12
CA ILE A 133 12.00 -13.00 -17.11
C ILE A 133 13.18 -12.57 -17.97
N THR A 134 13.00 -12.64 -19.28
CA THR A 134 14.01 -12.26 -20.28
C THR A 134 13.41 -11.26 -21.26
N ARG A 135 14.18 -10.21 -21.57
CA ARG A 135 13.81 -9.25 -22.63
C ARG A 135 14.27 -9.79 -23.98
N THR A 136 13.42 -9.68 -24.97
CA THR A 136 13.68 -10.02 -26.38
C THR A 136 13.48 -8.80 -27.26
N GLU A 137 13.75 -8.93 -28.56
CA GLU A 137 13.46 -7.87 -29.54
C GLU A 137 11.97 -7.52 -29.62
N GLU A 138 11.10 -8.54 -29.46
CA GLU A 138 9.64 -8.40 -29.55
C GLU A 138 8.95 -8.02 -28.22
N GLY A 139 9.68 -8.07 -27.10
CA GLY A 139 9.13 -7.75 -25.78
C GLY A 139 9.75 -8.57 -24.65
N PHE A 140 8.93 -9.37 -23.96
CA PHE A 140 9.32 -10.13 -22.77
C PHE A 140 8.84 -11.59 -22.86
N VAL A 141 9.71 -12.49 -22.42
CA VAL A 141 9.42 -13.91 -22.19
C VAL A 141 9.46 -14.16 -20.68
N LEU A 142 8.42 -14.76 -20.13
CA LEU A 142 8.31 -15.12 -18.72
C LEU A 142 8.19 -16.64 -18.61
N HIS A 143 9.07 -17.26 -17.85
CA HIS A 143 8.96 -18.65 -17.45
C HIS A 143 8.17 -18.72 -16.14
N THR A 144 7.06 -19.45 -16.15
CA THR A 144 6.22 -19.67 -14.96
C THR A 144 6.11 -21.16 -14.67
N ASP A 145 5.67 -21.53 -13.48
CA ASP A 145 5.29 -22.90 -13.12
C ASP A 145 4.07 -23.41 -13.93
N ARG A 146 3.37 -22.51 -14.63
CA ARG A 146 2.26 -22.79 -15.55
C ARG A 146 2.67 -22.71 -17.02
N GLY A 147 3.98 -22.75 -17.31
CA GLY A 147 4.56 -22.71 -18.65
C GLY A 147 5.03 -21.32 -19.08
N THR A 148 5.44 -21.21 -20.34
CA THR A 148 6.01 -19.96 -20.87
C THR A 148 4.92 -18.98 -21.28
N ARG A 149 5.09 -17.70 -20.92
CA ARG A 149 4.23 -16.57 -21.34
C ARG A 149 5.06 -15.57 -22.13
N ARG A 150 4.41 -14.84 -23.06
CA ARG A 150 5.05 -13.82 -23.89
C ARG A 150 4.19 -12.57 -23.92
N ALA A 151 4.81 -11.40 -23.79
CA ALA A 151 4.12 -10.13 -23.93
C ALA A 151 4.97 -9.03 -24.54
N ALA A 152 4.31 -8.12 -25.27
CA ALA A 152 4.98 -6.93 -25.81
C ALA A 152 5.40 -5.96 -24.69
N ARG A 153 4.60 -5.89 -23.62
CA ARG A 153 4.83 -5.01 -22.46
C ARG A 153 4.66 -5.78 -21.16
N LEU A 154 5.46 -5.41 -20.17
CA LEU A 154 5.42 -5.97 -18.84
C LEU A 154 5.18 -4.87 -17.81
N VAL A 155 4.19 -5.07 -16.93
CA VAL A 155 3.91 -4.20 -15.79
C VAL A 155 4.19 -4.98 -14.51
N VAL A 156 4.98 -4.40 -13.60
CA VAL A 156 5.35 -5.02 -12.33
C VAL A 156 4.57 -4.33 -11.21
N ALA A 157 3.59 -5.04 -10.65
CA ALA A 157 2.66 -4.53 -9.63
C ALA A 157 2.65 -5.42 -8.37
N THR A 158 3.80 -6.02 -8.02
CA THR A 158 3.92 -7.01 -6.92
C THR A 158 3.97 -6.41 -5.52
N GLY A 159 3.88 -5.08 -5.39
CA GLY A 159 3.99 -4.38 -4.11
C GLY A 159 5.38 -4.49 -3.47
N GLY A 160 5.44 -4.18 -2.18
CA GLY A 160 6.63 -4.33 -1.33
C GLY A 160 6.52 -5.48 -0.33
N PRO A 161 7.61 -5.80 0.40
CA PRO A 161 7.75 -7.01 1.21
C PRO A 161 6.99 -6.99 2.54
N SER A 162 6.17 -5.98 2.81
CA SER A 162 5.38 -5.91 4.04
C SER A 162 4.36 -7.05 4.11
N ILE A 163 4.25 -7.69 5.28
CA ILE A 163 3.33 -8.81 5.55
C ILE A 163 3.61 -10.04 4.64
N PRO A 164 4.76 -10.73 4.78
CA PRO A 164 5.13 -11.88 3.94
C PRO A 164 4.10 -13.03 3.95
N LYS A 165 3.38 -13.21 5.07
CA LYS A 165 2.30 -14.20 5.20
C LYS A 165 1.19 -14.06 4.15
N LEU A 166 1.07 -12.89 3.51
CA LEU A 166 0.11 -12.62 2.43
C LEU A 166 0.72 -12.71 1.03
N GLY A 167 1.90 -13.32 0.87
CA GLY A 167 2.58 -13.47 -0.42
C GLY A 167 3.45 -12.27 -0.81
N ALA A 168 3.65 -11.31 0.09
CA ALA A 168 4.55 -10.18 -0.15
C ALA A 168 6.01 -10.65 -0.27
N SER A 169 6.73 -10.11 -1.24
CA SER A 169 8.14 -10.43 -1.50
C SER A 169 8.90 -9.21 -2.02
N ASP A 170 10.20 -9.37 -2.22
CA ASP A 170 11.09 -8.38 -2.83
C ASP A 170 11.19 -8.52 -4.37
N PHE A 171 10.27 -9.26 -5.01
CA PHE A 171 10.33 -9.62 -6.43
C PHE A 171 10.60 -8.42 -7.35
N ALA A 172 9.83 -7.34 -7.21
CA ALA A 172 10.01 -6.12 -8.02
C ALA A 172 11.42 -5.54 -7.89
N TRP A 173 12.03 -5.61 -6.71
CA TRP A 173 13.36 -5.07 -6.45
C TRP A 173 14.44 -5.93 -7.09
N ARG A 174 14.33 -7.26 -6.99
CA ARG A 174 15.25 -8.19 -7.65
C ARG A 174 15.17 -8.04 -9.18
N LEU A 175 13.96 -7.93 -9.70
CA LEU A 175 13.73 -7.73 -11.13
C LEU A 175 14.28 -6.38 -11.62
N ALA A 176 14.03 -5.29 -10.88
CA ALA A 176 14.57 -3.98 -11.20
C ALA A 176 16.10 -4.00 -11.29
N ARG A 177 16.78 -4.62 -10.33
CA ARG A 177 18.26 -4.78 -10.37
C ARG A 177 18.72 -5.63 -11.56
N LYS A 178 18.00 -6.71 -11.91
CA LYS A 178 18.30 -7.53 -13.11
C LYS A 178 18.29 -6.68 -14.39
N PHE A 179 17.41 -5.68 -14.46
CA PHE A 179 17.31 -4.73 -15.58
C PHE A 179 18.16 -3.46 -15.41
N GLY A 180 19.10 -3.44 -14.45
CA GLY A 180 20.03 -2.31 -14.25
C GLY A 180 19.40 -1.07 -13.61
N LEU A 181 18.19 -1.18 -13.05
CA LEU A 181 17.54 -0.07 -12.36
C LEU A 181 18.04 0.04 -10.92
N ARG A 182 18.28 1.28 -10.48
CA ARG A 182 18.59 1.58 -9.08
C ARG A 182 17.35 1.32 -8.21
N VAL A 183 17.55 0.60 -7.11
CA VAL A 183 16.53 0.41 -6.06
C VAL A 183 16.94 1.22 -4.84
N VAL A 184 16.07 2.14 -4.39
CA VAL A 184 16.29 2.91 -3.16
C VAL A 184 16.21 1.98 -1.95
N PRO A 185 17.12 2.07 -0.97
CA PRO A 185 17.06 1.25 0.25
C PRO A 185 15.73 1.41 0.99
N ALA A 186 15.02 0.30 1.16
CA ALA A 186 13.75 0.27 1.87
C ALA A 186 13.97 0.13 3.38
N HIS A 187 13.04 0.70 4.13
CA HIS A 187 12.95 0.58 5.59
C HIS A 187 11.47 0.41 5.96
N PRO A 188 11.16 -0.24 7.09
CA PRO A 188 9.77 -0.31 7.57
C PRO A 188 9.21 1.10 7.79
N ALA A 189 7.97 1.31 7.33
CA ALA A 189 7.22 2.56 7.45
C ALA A 189 5.76 2.24 7.79
N LEU A 190 5.06 3.19 8.43
CA LEU A 190 3.74 2.96 9.01
C LEU A 190 3.73 1.76 9.97
N VAL A 191 4.74 1.69 10.84
CA VAL A 191 4.92 0.60 11.80
C VAL A 191 4.80 1.10 13.24
N PRO A 192 4.29 0.28 14.16
CA PRO A 192 4.42 0.56 15.59
C PRO A 192 5.89 0.69 15.99
N LEU A 193 6.16 1.45 17.04
CA LEU A 193 7.50 1.67 17.56
C LEU A 193 7.64 1.02 18.93
N THR A 194 8.74 0.32 19.16
CA THR A 194 9.09 -0.20 20.48
C THR A 194 9.68 0.90 21.34
N ILE A 195 9.31 0.95 22.61
CA ILE A 195 9.89 1.87 23.61
C ILE A 195 10.30 1.06 24.84
N THR A 196 11.39 1.48 25.49
CA THR A 196 11.89 0.81 26.70
C THR A 196 11.09 1.22 27.92
N ASP A 197 11.02 0.37 28.94
CA ASP A 197 10.34 0.68 30.20
C ASP A 197 10.95 1.92 30.89
N ALA A 198 12.27 2.10 30.80
CA ALA A 198 12.93 3.32 31.30
C ALA A 198 12.42 4.60 30.61
N ALA A 199 12.17 4.55 29.29
CA ALA A 199 11.63 5.69 28.56
C ALA A 199 10.13 5.89 28.85
N ILE A 200 9.37 4.82 29.10
CA ILE A 200 7.99 4.91 29.60
C ILE A 200 7.97 5.57 30.98
N GLY A 201 8.84 5.16 31.90
CA GLY A 201 8.94 5.76 33.22
C GLY A 201 9.32 7.23 33.18
N ALA A 202 10.27 7.61 32.33
CA ALA A 202 10.65 9.00 32.14
C ALA A 202 9.54 9.86 31.52
N ALA A 203 8.77 9.33 30.57
CA ALA A 203 7.76 10.09 29.83
C ALA A 203 6.37 10.11 30.49
N PHE A 204 5.98 9.02 31.16
CA PHE A 204 4.62 8.80 31.67
C PHE A 204 4.56 8.47 33.17
N GLY A 205 5.71 8.33 33.85
CA GLY A 205 5.75 7.98 35.28
C GLY A 205 5.30 6.55 35.60
N ALA A 206 5.20 5.67 34.61
CA ALA A 206 4.81 4.26 34.78
C ALA A 206 6.02 3.32 34.79
N GLY A 207 5.90 2.17 35.46
CA GLY A 207 7.00 1.21 35.57
C GLY A 207 7.30 0.49 34.25
N SER A 208 6.31 0.37 33.37
CA SER A 208 6.44 -0.33 32.09
C SER A 208 5.39 0.07 31.06
N ALA A 209 5.64 -0.24 29.78
CA ALA A 209 4.63 -0.06 28.73
C ALA A 209 3.38 -0.93 28.96
N ALA A 210 3.53 -2.07 29.64
CA ALA A 210 2.45 -3.01 29.91
C ALA A 210 1.40 -2.45 30.88
N GLU A 211 1.80 -1.64 31.86
CA GLU A 211 0.90 -0.98 32.82
C GLU A 211 -0.05 0.01 32.14
N LEU A 212 0.40 0.64 31.05
CA LEU A 212 -0.36 1.63 30.29
C LEU A 212 -0.96 1.07 28.99
N ALA A 213 -0.85 -0.24 28.76
CA ALA A 213 -1.34 -0.84 27.53
C ALA A 213 -2.86 -0.63 27.36
N GLY A 214 -3.26 -0.13 26.19
CA GLY A 214 -4.65 0.22 25.88
C GLY A 214 -4.97 1.70 26.06
N VAL A 215 -4.12 2.47 26.74
CA VAL A 215 -4.29 3.92 26.86
C VAL A 215 -4.11 4.57 25.49
N SER A 216 -5.12 5.34 25.07
CA SER A 216 -5.09 6.12 23.83
C SER A 216 -5.36 7.59 24.13
N PHE A 217 -4.62 8.47 23.47
CA PHE A 217 -4.69 9.92 23.65
C PHE A 217 -4.34 10.62 22.35
N GLU A 218 -4.89 11.82 22.14
CA GLU A 218 -4.48 12.69 21.04
C GLU A 218 -3.08 13.24 21.31
N THR A 219 -2.21 13.26 20.30
CA THR A 219 -0.86 13.83 20.40
C THR A 219 -0.41 14.46 19.10
N ILE A 220 0.56 15.37 19.16
CA ILE A 220 1.38 15.71 18.00
C ILE A 220 2.70 14.93 18.09
N ALA A 221 2.82 13.91 17.24
CA ALA A 221 4.06 13.15 17.11
C ALA A 221 5.02 13.83 16.14
N GLY A 222 6.26 14.05 16.57
CA GLY A 222 7.28 14.78 15.82
C GLY A 222 8.56 13.99 15.59
N CYS A 223 9.13 14.10 14.38
CA CYS A 223 10.47 13.61 14.05
C CYS A 223 11.15 14.60 13.11
N GLY A 224 12.23 15.24 13.55
CA GLY A 224 12.86 16.36 12.82
C GLY A 224 11.86 17.50 12.60
N ARG A 225 11.55 17.81 11.34
CA ARG A 225 10.54 18.81 10.95
C ARG A 225 9.12 18.24 10.77
N ALA A 226 8.98 16.92 10.67
CA ALA A 226 7.69 16.29 10.48
C ALA A 226 6.85 16.35 11.77
N ARG A 227 5.55 16.63 11.64
CA ARG A 227 4.59 16.69 12.74
C ARG A 227 3.28 16.04 12.30
N PHE A 228 2.71 15.18 13.15
CA PHE A 228 1.46 14.47 12.86
C PHE A 228 0.56 14.53 14.09
N ARG A 229 -0.57 15.23 13.97
CA ARG A 229 -1.61 15.30 15.00
C ARG A 229 -2.61 14.18 14.79
N GLU A 230 -2.64 13.22 15.70
CA GLU A 230 -3.67 12.16 15.72
C GLU A 230 -3.60 11.37 17.04
N ALA A 231 -4.41 10.31 17.17
CA ALA A 231 -4.30 9.39 18.29
C ALA A 231 -2.96 8.64 18.30
N ALA A 232 -2.36 8.57 19.49
CA ALA A 232 -1.40 7.54 19.86
C ALA A 232 -2.09 6.46 20.72
N LEU A 233 -1.50 5.27 20.72
CA LEU A 233 -1.91 4.13 21.53
C LEU A 233 -0.69 3.53 22.20
N ILE A 234 -0.72 3.40 23.52
CA ILE A 234 0.27 2.63 24.26
C ILE A 234 -0.13 1.15 24.18
N THR A 235 0.84 0.30 23.89
CA THR A 235 0.72 -1.15 23.75
C THR A 235 1.70 -1.84 24.69
N HIS A 236 1.53 -3.14 24.92
CA HIS A 236 2.46 -3.92 25.77
C HIS A 236 3.94 -3.86 25.37
N ARG A 237 4.26 -3.48 24.12
CA ARG A 237 5.64 -3.42 23.62
C ARG A 237 6.09 -2.02 23.19
N GLY A 238 5.19 -1.04 23.30
CA GLY A 238 5.50 0.34 22.99
C GLY A 238 4.35 1.12 22.38
N LEU A 239 4.61 1.91 21.35
CA LEU A 239 3.69 2.91 20.83
C LEU A 239 3.12 2.52 19.46
N SER A 240 1.83 2.78 19.27
CA SER A 240 1.07 2.58 18.04
C SER A 240 0.07 3.73 17.86
N GLY A 241 -0.93 3.55 17.00
CA GLY A 241 -1.92 4.57 16.67
C GLY A 241 -1.45 5.47 15.52
N PRO A 242 -2.39 6.13 14.81
CA PRO A 242 -2.09 6.83 13.57
C PRO A 242 -0.94 7.85 13.68
N ALA A 243 -0.84 8.61 14.77
CA ALA A 243 0.25 9.58 14.94
C ALA A 243 1.63 8.90 14.94
N ILE A 244 1.73 7.75 15.63
CA ILE A 244 2.96 6.98 15.74
C ILE A 244 3.29 6.27 14.43
N LEU A 245 2.28 5.68 13.76
CA LEU A 245 2.48 5.06 12.46
C LEU A 245 2.98 6.09 11.42
N GLN A 246 2.40 7.29 11.40
CA GLN A 246 2.83 8.36 10.49
C GLN A 246 4.26 8.81 10.79
N VAL A 247 4.58 9.11 12.06
CA VAL A 247 5.93 9.57 12.45
C VAL A 247 7.01 8.50 12.25
N SER A 248 6.64 7.21 12.24
CA SER A 248 7.58 6.11 11.99
C SER A 248 8.20 6.17 10.58
N THR A 249 7.57 6.86 9.63
CA THR A 249 8.00 6.89 8.22
C THR A 249 9.25 7.74 7.99
N PRO A 250 9.32 9.01 8.45
CA PRO A 250 10.55 9.78 8.39
C PRO A 250 11.59 9.36 9.45
N TRP A 251 11.19 8.62 10.48
CA TRP A 251 12.09 8.20 11.56
C TRP A 251 13.17 7.22 11.09
N ARG A 252 14.35 7.32 11.71
CA ARG A 252 15.49 6.41 11.51
C ARG A 252 16.08 6.02 12.87
N PRO A 253 16.68 4.82 13.00
CA PRO A 253 17.37 4.43 14.23
C PRO A 253 18.34 5.52 14.71
N GLY A 254 18.24 5.87 16.00
CA GLY A 254 19.03 6.94 16.62
C GLY A 254 18.39 8.32 16.58
N ALA A 255 17.35 8.56 15.78
CA ALA A 255 16.61 9.82 15.80
C ALA A 255 15.63 9.87 16.98
N ALA A 256 15.45 11.06 17.56
CA ALA A 256 14.46 11.31 18.60
C ALA A 256 13.04 11.45 18.00
N ILE A 257 12.04 11.01 18.78
CA ILE A 257 10.63 11.31 18.56
C ILE A 257 10.14 12.14 19.72
N THR A 258 9.41 13.21 19.43
CA THR A 258 8.76 14.07 20.42
C THR A 258 7.26 13.81 20.40
N LEU A 259 6.63 13.73 21.57
CA LEU A 259 5.18 13.68 21.70
C LEU A 259 4.72 14.91 22.48
N ASP A 260 3.90 15.74 21.84
CA ASP A 260 3.09 16.73 22.55
C ASP A 260 1.85 16.01 23.07
N LEU A 261 1.79 15.78 24.39
CA LEU A 261 0.74 14.97 25.02
C LEU A 261 -0.57 15.74 25.24
N LEU A 262 -0.54 17.07 25.15
CA LEU A 262 -1.71 17.95 25.36
C LEU A 262 -1.75 19.02 24.27
N PRO A 263 -1.91 18.62 23.00
CA PRO A 263 -1.79 19.55 21.88
C PRO A 263 -2.84 20.66 21.94
N GLY A 264 -2.36 21.90 22.10
CA GLY A 264 -3.20 23.10 22.22
C GLY A 264 -3.53 23.51 23.66
N GLN A 265 -2.84 22.94 24.66
CA GLN A 265 -2.90 23.35 26.06
C GLN A 265 -1.48 23.65 26.56
N ASP A 266 -1.34 24.64 27.44
CA ASP A 266 -0.07 25.04 28.07
C ASP A 266 0.20 24.28 29.38
#